data_AF-A0A1B6IIJ1-F1
#
_entry.id   AF-A0A1B6IIJ1-F1
#
_cell.length_a   1.000
_cell.length_b   1.000
_cell.length_c   1.000
_cell.angle_alpha   90.00
_cell.angle_beta   90.00
_cell.angle_gamma   90.00
#
_symmetry.space_group_name_H-M   'P 1'
#
loop_
_entity.id
_entity.type
_entity.pdbx_description
1 polymer ?
#
loop_
_entity_poly.entity_id
_entity_poly.type
_entity_poly.pdbx_seq_one_letter_code
_entity_poly.pdbx_strand_id
1 'polypeptide(L)'
;KIWRNASTISMVLLFVVGVFFCGLAVVYLNVRFKEIPMTSTDTNLPLCKLGEKPGATCVLSTEVKPAMDMFKELYHVLNDRAVQYACGSGLETSALAEDQMTQLLVEKSAVSLWDIEKHLGNIKVLIRANPQWGVEVNGDKFNIPSPNLPLGCYVLSLFYGIMGSALRLIVGQ
;
A
#
# COMPACT_ATOMS: atom_id res chain seq x y z
N LYS A 1 41.70 5.61 35.84
CA LYS A 1 41.69 5.26 34.39
C LYS A 1 40.59 4.24 34.02
N ILE A 2 40.19 3.34 34.93
CA ILE A 2 39.16 2.30 34.70
C ILE A 2 37.73 2.86 34.49
N TRP A 3 37.35 3.94 35.19
CA TRP A 3 36.01 4.55 35.09
C TRP A 3 35.66 5.16 33.72
N ARG A 4 36.64 5.72 32.99
CA ARG A 4 36.40 6.23 31.62
C ARG A 4 36.07 5.09 30.66
N ASN A 5 36.77 3.96 30.79
CA ASN A 5 36.62 2.81 29.91
C ASN A 5 35.26 2.11 30.14
N ALA A 6 34.80 2.03 31.39
CA ALA A 6 33.47 1.51 31.70
C ALA A 6 32.36 2.35 31.06
N SER A 7 32.48 3.68 31.11
CA SER A 7 31.54 4.60 30.46
C SER A 7 31.57 4.46 28.93
N THR A 8 32.75 4.29 28.32
CA THR A 8 32.87 4.09 26.86
C THR A 8 32.34 2.74 26.42
N ILE A 9 32.64 1.67 27.16
CA ILE A 9 32.13 0.31 26.88
C ILE A 9 30.60 0.29 27.00
N SER A 10 30.04 0.93 28.03
CA SER A 10 28.59 1.07 28.20
C SER A 10 27.96 1.85 27.03
N MET A 11 28.62 2.90 26.54
CA MET A 11 28.12 3.71 25.42
C MET A 11 28.16 2.96 24.09
N VAL A 12 29.24 2.20 23.83
CA VAL A 12 29.36 1.35 22.64
C VAL A 12 28.32 0.24 22.67
N LEU A 13 28.08 -0.39 23.82
CA LEU A 13 27.05 -1.41 23.96
C LEU A 13 25.65 -0.83 23.68
N LEU A 14 25.32 0.34 24.22
CA LEU A 14 24.05 1.02 23.94
C LEU A 14 23.89 1.36 22.45
N PHE A 15 24.95 1.78 21.78
CA PHE A 15 24.93 2.04 20.34
C PHE A 15 24.64 0.76 19.54
N VAL A 16 25.33 -0.34 19.83
CA VAL A 16 25.13 -1.63 19.15
C VAL A 16 23.71 -2.16 19.37
N VAL A 17 23.21 -2.08 20.60
CA VAL A 17 21.83 -2.46 20.94
C VAL A 17 20.81 -1.57 20.20
N GLY A 18 21.05 -0.26 20.15
CA GLY A 18 20.21 0.67 19.41
C GLY A 18 20.15 0.35 17.91
N VAL A 19 21.30 0.11 17.28
CA VAL A 19 21.38 -0.29 15.87
C VAL A 19 20.65 -1.61 15.62
N PHE A 20 20.79 -2.58 16.52
CA PHE A 20 20.09 -3.86 16.41
C PHE A 20 18.57 -3.69 16.45
N PHE A 21 18.03 -2.94 17.41
CA PHE A 21 16.59 -2.68 17.49
C PHE A 21 16.08 -1.83 16.32
N CYS A 22 16.86 -0.86 15.84
CA CYS A 22 16.54 -0.12 14.62
C CYS A 22 16.47 -1.06 13.40
N GLY A 23 17.41 -2.00 13.26
CA GLY A 23 17.40 -3.00 12.21
C GLY A 23 16.15 -3.88 12.28
N LEU A 24 15.77 -4.34 13.48
CA LEU A 24 14.53 -5.10 13.69
C LEU A 24 13.29 -4.28 13.33
N ALA A 25 13.25 -2.99 13.70
CA ALA A 25 12.15 -2.11 13.34
C ALA A 25 12.01 -1.97 11.81
N VAL A 26 13.13 -1.79 11.10
CA VAL A 26 13.12 -1.72 9.62
C VAL A 26 12.63 -3.02 9.01
N VAL A 27 13.14 -4.17 9.46
CA VAL A 27 12.72 -5.49 8.93
C VAL A 27 11.24 -5.76 9.25
N TYR A 28 10.81 -5.54 10.48
CA TYR A 28 9.43 -5.73 10.90
C TYR A 28 8.47 -4.87 10.10
N LEU A 29 8.79 -3.59 9.92
CA LEU A 29 7.99 -2.67 9.15
C LEU A 29 7.98 -3.07 7.66
N ASN A 30 9.13 -3.40 7.06
CA ASN A 30 9.19 -3.89 5.67
C ASN A 30 8.35 -5.15 5.42
N VAL A 31 8.32 -6.10 6.37
CA VAL A 31 7.47 -7.29 6.27
C VAL A 31 5.99 -6.91 6.31
N ARG A 32 5.58 -6.08 7.26
CA ARG A 32 4.20 -5.58 7.37
C ARG A 32 3.73 -4.81 6.14
N PHE A 33 4.63 -4.09 5.47
CA PHE A 33 4.30 -3.33 4.26
C PHE A 33 4.05 -4.19 3.02
N LYS A 34 4.50 -5.46 3.01
CA LYS A 34 4.29 -6.38 1.89
C LYS A 34 3.01 -7.22 2.03
N GLU A 35 2.38 -7.20 3.19
CA GLU A 35 1.13 -7.93 3.45
C GLU A 35 -0.04 -7.24 2.74
N ILE A 36 -0.60 -7.90 1.72
CA ILE A 36 -1.86 -7.49 1.08
C ILE A 36 -3.00 -7.88 2.03
N PRO A 37 -3.93 -6.96 2.38
CA PRO A 37 -5.00 -7.21 3.37
C PRO A 37 -5.98 -8.33 2.97
N MET A 38 -5.92 -8.80 1.72
CA MET A 38 -6.74 -9.87 1.15
C MET A 38 -6.43 -11.27 1.68
N THR A 39 -5.41 -11.44 2.52
CA THR A 39 -5.03 -12.75 3.11
C THR A 39 -5.85 -13.12 4.35
N SER A 40 -6.78 -12.28 4.78
CA SER A 40 -7.65 -12.58 5.92
C SER A 40 -8.67 -13.69 5.57
N THR A 41 -8.76 -14.67 6.46
CA THR A 41 -9.74 -15.79 6.44
C THR A 41 -11.20 -15.32 6.42
N ASP A 42 -11.45 -14.04 6.68
CA ASP A 42 -12.77 -13.40 6.76
C ASP A 42 -13.18 -12.71 5.45
N THR A 43 -12.66 -13.17 4.30
CA THR A 43 -13.07 -12.64 3.01
C THR A 43 -14.49 -13.07 2.68
N ASN A 44 -15.41 -12.11 2.54
CA ASN A 44 -16.78 -12.35 2.12
C ASN A 44 -16.87 -12.45 0.60
N LEU A 45 -17.39 -13.57 0.10
CA LEU A 45 -17.55 -13.84 -1.32
C LEU A 45 -19.04 -13.91 -1.67
N PRO A 46 -19.66 -12.79 -2.12
CA PRO A 46 -21.06 -12.78 -2.51
C PRO A 46 -21.25 -13.54 -3.83
N LEU A 47 -21.51 -14.84 -3.72
CA LEU A 47 -21.76 -15.71 -4.86
C LEU A 47 -23.15 -15.49 -5.46
N CYS A 48 -23.24 -15.44 -6.79
CA CYS A 48 -24.52 -15.27 -7.48
C CYS A 48 -25.47 -16.45 -7.27
N LYS A 49 -26.72 -16.14 -6.92
CA LYS A 49 -27.86 -17.06 -6.94
C LYS A 49 -28.63 -16.96 -8.26
N LEU A 50 -29.52 -17.92 -8.50
CA LEU A 50 -30.32 -17.98 -9.72
C LEU A 50 -31.17 -16.71 -9.87
N GLY A 51 -30.96 -15.96 -10.97
CA GLY A 51 -31.69 -14.71 -11.26
C GLY A 51 -30.99 -13.42 -10.82
N GLU A 52 -29.84 -13.49 -10.15
CA GLU A 52 -29.04 -12.31 -9.80
C GLU A 52 -28.13 -11.87 -10.96
N LYS A 53 -27.73 -10.58 -10.96
CA LYS A 53 -26.88 -10.00 -12.01
C LYS A 53 -25.39 -10.05 -11.60
N PRO A 54 -24.56 -10.83 -12.31
CA PRO A 54 -23.12 -10.88 -12.08
C PRO A 54 -22.48 -9.51 -12.33
N GLY A 55 -21.47 -9.15 -11.53
CA GLY A 55 -20.73 -7.89 -11.64
C GLY A 55 -21.48 -6.65 -11.13
N ALA A 56 -22.80 -6.74 -10.90
CA ALA A 56 -23.58 -5.66 -10.29
C ALA A 56 -23.81 -5.90 -8.78
N THR A 57 -24.14 -7.15 -8.41
CA THR A 57 -24.56 -7.50 -7.04
C THR A 57 -23.85 -8.72 -6.46
N CYS A 58 -23.29 -9.55 -7.34
CA CYS A 58 -22.72 -10.84 -6.98
C CYS A 58 -21.62 -11.22 -7.97
N VAL A 59 -20.83 -12.23 -7.63
CA VAL A 59 -19.76 -12.79 -8.47
C VAL A 59 -20.03 -14.27 -8.73
N LEU A 60 -19.85 -14.71 -9.98
CA LEU A 60 -19.94 -16.14 -10.30
C LEU A 60 -18.78 -16.90 -9.62
N SER A 61 -19.05 -18.09 -9.11
CA SER A 61 -18.00 -18.92 -8.47
C SER A 61 -16.80 -19.18 -9.39
N THR A 62 -17.00 -19.26 -10.70
CA THR A 62 -15.93 -19.44 -11.70
C THR A 62 -15.10 -18.17 -11.91
N GLU A 63 -15.68 -17.00 -11.63
CA GLU A 63 -15.09 -15.68 -11.85
C GLU A 63 -14.42 -15.11 -10.59
N VAL A 64 -14.68 -15.70 -9.42
CA VAL A 64 -14.09 -15.29 -8.15
C VAL A 64 -12.56 -15.28 -8.20
N LYS A 65 -11.96 -16.40 -8.59
CA LYS A 65 -10.50 -16.56 -8.63
C LYS A 65 -9.83 -15.57 -9.60
N PRO A 66 -10.24 -15.47 -10.88
CA PRO A 66 -9.64 -14.51 -11.81
C PRO A 66 -9.89 -13.06 -11.37
N ALA A 67 -11.07 -12.73 -10.81
CA ALA A 67 -11.32 -11.40 -10.28
C ALA A 67 -10.40 -11.06 -9.09
N MET A 68 -10.15 -12.02 -8.20
CA MET A 68 -9.24 -11.84 -7.06
C MET A 68 -7.79 -11.67 -7.50
N ASP A 69 -7.34 -12.45 -8.49
CA ASP A 69 -5.98 -12.33 -9.00
C ASP A 69 -5.76 -11.01 -9.73
N MET A 70 -6.75 -10.55 -10.52
CA MET A 70 -6.72 -9.21 -11.12
C MET A 70 -6.77 -8.10 -10.06
N PHE A 71 -7.55 -8.28 -9.00
CA PHE A 71 -7.62 -7.33 -7.89
C PHE A 71 -6.29 -7.19 -7.15
N LYS A 72 -5.52 -8.26 -6.97
CA LYS A 72 -4.17 -8.17 -6.36
C LYS A 72 -3.24 -7.28 -7.16
N GLU A 73 -3.19 -7.47 -8.47
CA GLU A 73 -2.36 -6.64 -9.36
C GLU A 73 -2.83 -5.18 -9.31
N LEU A 74 -4.13 -4.97 -9.33
CA LEU A 74 -4.72 -3.64 -9.21
C LEU A 74 -4.37 -2.99 -7.87
N TYR A 75 -4.47 -3.73 -6.76
CA TYR A 75 -4.16 -3.22 -5.44
C TYR A 75 -2.70 -2.78 -5.34
N HIS A 76 -1.77 -3.50 -5.96
CA HIS A 76 -0.37 -3.07 -6.04
C HIS A 76 -0.22 -1.72 -6.76
N VAL A 77 -0.92 -1.54 -7.88
CA VAL A 77 -0.92 -0.27 -8.63
C VAL A 77 -1.52 0.87 -7.82
N LEU A 78 -2.68 0.64 -7.18
CA LEU A 78 -3.34 1.63 -6.34
C LEU A 78 -2.49 2.00 -5.12
N ASN A 79 -1.88 1.01 -4.46
CA ASN A 79 -1.08 1.22 -3.27
C ASN A 79 0.22 1.97 -3.62
N ASP A 80 0.90 1.62 -4.71
CA ASP A 80 2.08 2.34 -5.16
C ASP A 80 1.76 3.81 -5.46
N ARG A 81 0.64 4.06 -6.16
CA ARG A 81 0.17 5.42 -6.43
C ARG A 81 -0.19 6.20 -5.16
N ALA A 82 -0.89 5.56 -4.23
CA ALA A 82 -1.27 6.17 -2.97
C ALA A 82 -0.04 6.51 -2.12
N VAL A 83 0.97 5.63 -2.10
CA VAL A 83 2.28 5.87 -1.47
C VAL A 83 2.99 7.05 -2.14
N GLN A 84 3.08 7.08 -3.47
CA GLN A 84 3.71 8.17 -4.21
C GLN A 84 3.05 9.52 -3.89
N TYR A 85 1.72 9.57 -3.91
CA TYR A 85 0.94 10.75 -3.53
C TYR A 85 1.24 11.19 -2.09
N ALA A 86 1.18 10.26 -1.14
CA ALA A 86 1.42 10.54 0.27
C ALA A 86 2.88 10.95 0.56
N CYS A 87 3.83 10.50 -0.26
CA CYS A 87 5.25 10.86 -0.18
C CYS A 87 5.64 12.12 -0.96
N GLY A 88 4.67 12.84 -1.52
CA GLY A 88 4.90 14.14 -2.13
C GLY A 88 5.59 14.09 -3.50
N SER A 89 5.41 13.03 -4.27
CA SER A 89 5.99 12.89 -5.62
C SER A 89 5.36 13.81 -6.69
N GLY A 90 4.54 14.79 -6.28
CA GLY A 90 3.88 15.73 -7.19
C GLY A 90 2.64 15.18 -7.90
N LEU A 91 2.09 14.03 -7.47
CA LEU A 91 0.80 13.56 -7.97
C LEU A 91 -0.33 14.48 -7.51
N GLU A 92 -1.27 14.80 -8.41
CA GLU A 92 -2.45 15.60 -8.07
C GLU A 92 -3.47 14.80 -7.26
N THR A 93 -3.57 13.49 -7.48
CA THR A 93 -4.52 12.62 -6.77
C THR A 93 -4.04 11.17 -6.68
N SER A 94 -4.30 10.54 -5.54
CA SER A 94 -4.14 9.09 -5.32
C SER A 94 -5.26 8.27 -5.95
N ALA A 95 -6.40 8.88 -6.25
CA ALA A 95 -7.54 8.20 -6.84
C ALA A 95 -7.30 7.89 -8.31
N LEU A 96 -7.68 6.69 -8.73
CA LEU A 96 -7.57 6.23 -10.11
C LEU A 96 -8.96 6.00 -10.69
N ALA A 97 -9.24 6.58 -11.85
CA ALA A 97 -10.50 6.34 -12.56
C ALA A 97 -10.45 5.01 -13.34
N GLU A 98 -11.61 4.42 -13.58
CA GLU A 98 -11.75 3.09 -14.22
C GLU A 98 -11.12 3.02 -15.62
N ASP A 99 -11.21 4.11 -16.40
CA ASP A 99 -10.57 4.26 -17.71
C ASP A 99 -9.03 4.26 -17.62
N GLN A 100 -8.47 4.94 -16.62
CA GLN A 100 -7.04 4.93 -16.35
C GLN A 100 -6.59 3.55 -15.86
N MET A 101 -7.45 2.89 -15.08
CA MET A 101 -7.21 1.57 -14.52
C MET A 101 -7.18 0.49 -15.61
N THR A 102 -8.17 0.50 -16.49
CA THR A 102 -8.23 -0.41 -17.66
C THR A 102 -7.00 -0.24 -18.54
N GLN A 103 -6.57 0.99 -18.84
CA GLN A 103 -5.36 1.25 -19.63
C GLN A 103 -4.10 0.64 -18.98
N LEU A 104 -3.89 0.86 -17.69
CA LEU A 104 -2.75 0.31 -16.95
C LEU A 104 -2.77 -1.22 -16.90
N LEU A 105 -3.95 -1.82 -16.77
CA LEU A 105 -4.11 -3.27 -16.75
C LEU A 105 -3.87 -3.88 -18.13
N VAL A 106 -4.35 -3.26 -19.21
CA VAL A 106 -4.06 -3.71 -20.59
C VAL A 106 -2.56 -3.71 -20.86
N GLU A 107 -1.87 -2.63 -20.47
CA GLU A 107 -0.42 -2.48 -20.66
C GLU A 107 0.38 -3.53 -19.87
N LYS A 108 -0.04 -3.85 -18.64
CA LYS A 108 0.65 -4.81 -17.78
C LYS A 108 0.33 -6.28 -18.04
N SER A 109 -0.92 -6.61 -18.39
CA SER A 109 -1.42 -7.99 -18.30
C SER A 109 -1.72 -8.66 -19.65
N ALA A 110 -1.62 -7.94 -20.78
CA ALA A 110 -1.94 -8.46 -22.11
C ALA A 110 -3.34 -9.12 -22.20
N VAL A 111 -4.27 -8.69 -21.33
CA VAL A 111 -5.68 -9.13 -21.28
C VAL A 111 -6.52 -8.20 -22.16
N SER A 112 -7.60 -8.74 -22.74
CA SER A 112 -8.52 -7.94 -23.57
C SER A 112 -9.30 -6.92 -22.72
N LEU A 113 -9.62 -5.76 -23.32
CA LEU A 113 -10.41 -4.70 -22.66
C LEU A 113 -11.74 -5.22 -22.10
N TRP A 114 -12.42 -6.08 -22.86
CA TRP A 114 -13.72 -6.64 -22.49
C TRP A 114 -13.65 -7.56 -21.28
N ASP A 115 -12.59 -8.36 -21.16
CA ASP A 115 -12.38 -9.21 -19.99
C ASP A 115 -12.08 -8.37 -18.75
N ILE A 116 -11.31 -7.29 -18.90
CA ILE A 116 -11.01 -6.37 -17.80
C ILE A 116 -12.31 -5.73 -17.30
N GLU A 117 -13.12 -5.12 -18.17
CA GLU A 117 -14.35 -4.42 -17.75
C GLU A 117 -15.34 -5.34 -17.05
N LYS A 118 -15.48 -6.59 -17.52
CA LYS A 118 -16.27 -7.64 -16.84
C LYS A 118 -15.71 -7.96 -15.45
N HIS A 119 -14.39 -8.11 -15.32
CA HIS A 119 -13.75 -8.37 -14.03
C HIS A 119 -13.81 -7.15 -13.09
N LEU A 120 -13.81 -5.92 -13.61
CA LEU A 120 -13.93 -4.70 -12.80
C LEU A 120 -15.27 -4.61 -12.08
N GLY A 121 -16.37 -4.97 -12.73
CA GLY A 121 -17.67 -5.10 -12.07
C GLY A 121 -17.62 -6.07 -10.90
N ASN A 122 -17.04 -7.26 -11.11
CA ASN A 122 -16.87 -8.26 -10.05
C ASN A 122 -15.97 -7.75 -8.91
N ILE A 123 -14.90 -7.03 -9.23
CA ILE A 123 -13.99 -6.42 -8.26
C ILE A 123 -14.70 -5.35 -7.43
N LYS A 124 -15.52 -4.48 -8.04
CA LYS A 124 -16.34 -3.49 -7.31
C LYS A 124 -17.28 -4.18 -6.30
N VAL A 125 -17.91 -5.29 -6.70
CA VAL A 125 -18.74 -6.09 -5.79
C VAL A 125 -17.92 -6.66 -4.63
N LEU A 126 -16.76 -7.26 -4.93
CA LEU A 126 -15.87 -7.82 -3.92
C LEU A 126 -15.37 -6.76 -2.93
N ILE A 127 -14.94 -5.59 -3.40
CA ILE A 127 -14.46 -4.50 -2.53
C ILE A 127 -15.58 -4.01 -1.61
N ARG A 128 -16.80 -3.82 -2.15
CA ARG A 128 -17.96 -3.39 -1.33
C ARG A 128 -18.36 -4.41 -0.27
N ALA A 129 -18.18 -5.70 -0.57
CA ALA A 129 -18.42 -6.78 0.39
C ALA A 129 -17.31 -6.92 1.45
N ASN A 130 -16.15 -6.29 1.23
CA ASN A 130 -14.93 -6.47 2.02
C ASN A 130 -14.29 -5.11 2.39
N PRO A 131 -14.93 -4.30 3.25
CA PRO A 131 -14.40 -3.00 3.67
C PRO A 131 -13.03 -3.10 4.36
N GLN A 132 -12.69 -4.26 4.94
CA GLN A 132 -11.39 -4.51 5.57
C GLN A 132 -10.20 -4.48 4.60
N TRP A 133 -10.43 -4.48 3.28
CA TRP A 133 -9.36 -4.35 2.29
C TRP A 133 -8.81 -2.93 2.17
N GLY A 134 -9.46 -1.92 2.77
CA GLY A 134 -8.97 -0.55 2.78
C GLY A 134 -8.99 0.15 1.41
N VAL A 135 -9.77 -0.38 0.46
CA VAL A 135 -10.00 0.22 -0.86
C VAL A 135 -11.40 0.84 -0.88
N GLU A 136 -11.47 2.12 -1.25
CA GLU A 136 -12.73 2.84 -1.44
C GLU A 136 -13.08 2.96 -2.92
N VAL A 137 -14.37 2.78 -3.24
CA VAL A 137 -14.91 2.93 -4.60
C VAL A 137 -15.96 4.03 -4.59
N ASN A 138 -15.62 5.19 -5.17
CA ASN A 138 -16.51 6.34 -5.29
C ASN A 138 -16.89 6.55 -6.77
N GLY A 139 -18.04 5.99 -7.16
CA GLY A 139 -18.47 5.94 -8.57
C GLY A 139 -17.52 5.06 -9.38
N ASP A 140 -16.75 5.69 -10.28
CA ASP A 140 -15.78 5.04 -11.17
C ASP A 140 -14.34 5.25 -10.71
N LYS A 141 -14.13 5.79 -9.50
CA LYS A 141 -12.81 6.02 -8.93
C LYS A 141 -12.50 5.04 -7.81
N PHE A 142 -11.29 4.51 -7.83
CA PHE A 142 -10.71 3.64 -6.81
C PHE A 142 -9.63 4.40 -6.05
N ASN A 143 -9.64 4.30 -4.72
CA ASN A 143 -8.64 4.97 -3.88
C ASN A 143 -8.28 4.11 -2.68
N ILE A 144 -7.03 4.25 -2.21
CA ILE A 144 -6.59 3.75 -0.91
C ILE A 144 -6.33 4.98 -0.05
N PRO A 145 -7.25 5.35 0.87
CA PRO A 145 -7.14 6.59 1.64
C PRO A 145 -5.99 6.54 2.67
N SER A 146 -5.66 5.34 3.14
CA SER A 146 -4.60 5.13 4.14
C SER A 146 -3.62 4.07 3.64
N PRO A 147 -2.74 4.42 2.68
CA PRO A 147 -1.70 3.50 2.26
C PRO A 147 -0.70 3.29 3.39
N ASN A 148 -0.14 2.08 3.45
CA ASN A 148 1.01 1.84 4.31
C ASN A 148 2.23 2.53 3.69
N LEU A 149 2.64 3.67 4.26
CA LEU A 149 3.78 4.42 3.75
C LEU A 149 5.11 3.71 4.06
N PRO A 150 6.04 3.62 3.09
CA PRO A 150 7.37 3.12 3.35
C PRO A 150 8.11 4.05 4.31
N LEU A 151 8.93 3.48 5.19
CA LEU A 151 9.79 4.24 6.11
C LEU A 151 10.63 5.31 5.40
N GLY A 152 11.06 5.06 4.15
CA GLY A 152 11.78 6.03 3.34
C GLY A 152 11.07 7.37 3.20
N CYS A 153 9.73 7.36 3.14
CA CYS A 153 8.89 8.56 3.11
C CYS A 153 9.08 9.43 4.37
N TYR A 154 9.01 8.79 5.54
CA TYR A 154 9.19 9.45 6.83
C TYR A 154 10.65 9.86 7.07
N VAL A 155 11.58 8.95 6.77
CA VAL A 155 13.01 9.13 7.01
C VAL A 155 13.56 10.25 6.12
N LEU A 156 13.18 10.32 4.84
CA LEU A 156 13.61 11.40 3.95
C LEU A 156 13.16 12.77 4.47
N SER A 157 11.92 12.89 4.94
CA SER A 157 11.40 14.13 5.55
C SER A 157 12.18 14.54 6.80
N LEU A 158 12.56 13.57 7.65
CA LEU A 158 13.35 13.80 8.85
C LEU A 158 14.80 14.16 8.50
N PHE A 159 15.41 13.52 7.50
CA PHE A 159 16.75 13.86 7.02
C PHE A 159 16.79 15.29 6.46
N TYR A 160 15.81 15.70 5.64
CA TYR A 160 15.73 17.07 5.15
C TYR A 160 15.49 18.08 6.29
N GLY A 161 14.65 17.75 7.27
CA GLY A 161 14.39 18.59 8.43
C GLY A 161 15.62 18.74 9.35
N ILE A 162 16.33 17.65 9.62
CA ILE A 162 17.53 17.63 10.46
C ILE A 162 18.69 18.32 9.74
N MET A 163 18.93 18.02 8.45
CA MET A 163 19.97 18.69 7.66
C MET A 163 19.68 20.18 7.50
N GLY A 164 18.42 20.56 7.26
CA GLY A 164 18.01 21.96 7.19
C GLY A 164 18.16 22.71 8.52
N SER A 165 17.87 22.05 9.64
CA SER A 165 18.06 22.62 10.98
C SER A 165 19.54 22.71 11.37
N ALA A 166 20.34 21.70 10.99
CA ALA A 166 21.80 21.71 11.18
C ALA A 166 22.48 22.79 10.32
N LEU A 167 22.02 23.01 9.09
CA LEU A 167 22.52 24.10 8.24
C LEU A 167 22.23 25.48 8.85
N ARG A 168 21.04 25.68 9.44
CA ARG A 168 20.70 26.94 10.14
C ARG A 168 21.57 27.18 11.37
N LEU A 169 21.91 26.14 12.11
CA LEU A 169 22.82 26.22 13.26
C LEU A 169 24.29 26.49 12.85
N ILE A 170 24.72 26.01 11.67
CA ILE A 170 26.08 26.23 11.15
C ILE A 170 26.21 27.59 10.45
N VAL A 171 25.16 28.06 9.79
CA VAL A 171 25.16 29.34 9.04
C VAL A 171 24.83 30.56 9.93
N GLY A 172 24.44 30.35 11.18
CA GLY A 172 24.37 31.41 12.19
C GLY A 172 23.21 32.37 11.98
N GLN A 173 22.03 31.98 12.47
CA GLN A 173 21.02 32.88 13.01
C GLN A 173 20.68 32.45 14.43
#